data_AF-A0A932P788-F1
#
_entry.id   AF-A0A932P788-F1
#
_cell.length_a   1.000
_cell.length_b   1.000
_cell.length_c   1.000
_cell.angle_alpha   90.00
_cell.angle_beta   90.00
_cell.angle_gamma   90.00
#
_symmetry.space_group_name_H-M   'P 1'
#
loop_
_entity.id
_entity.type
_entity.pdbx_description
1 polymer ?
#
loop_
_entity_poly.entity_id
_entity_poly.type
_entity_poly.pdbx_seq_one_letter_code
_entity_poly.pdbx_strand_id
1 'polypeptide(L)'
;MSAYNNLEQEVIILEAVWGMIDDMVNREMFVLGERTSDTNLLPTTSTHQRLFNVLLVDFLSRPHSRGKEPMPFGLPMPPAKAKGSQQSYLFYLNKIHTAPKLGAISGMICEPVDAFSQWLDTKAQVKKVWLPSIGLELDIDVKRIDFLKICGNIAKHNFSRLESDVSKICNILAENGLPIEAGNGYLILKEFYAWFHDDILNYHISTIAEFLNNIRWGIYEYLRNEFDHAFEWVDPHPMYRFRIPGGLVQPVAQSMYRDLMNRMRSEPSLPRFTAIECLKKRY
;
A
#
# COMPACT_ATOMS: atom_id res chain seq x y z
N MET A 1 23.22 19.47 -3.55
CA MET A 1 22.08 18.98 -4.35
C MET A 1 20.92 19.92 -4.10
N SER A 2 20.27 20.40 -5.17
CA SER A 2 19.05 21.21 -5.02
C SER A 2 17.98 20.36 -4.35
N ALA A 3 17.41 20.83 -3.25
CA ALA A 3 16.35 20.12 -2.55
C ALA A 3 15.07 20.15 -3.42
N TYR A 4 14.36 19.03 -3.49
CA TYR A 4 13.05 18.98 -4.15
C TYR A 4 12.05 19.81 -3.36
N ASN A 5 11.28 20.65 -4.04
CA ASN A 5 10.25 21.47 -3.41
C ASN A 5 8.95 20.68 -3.19
N ASN A 6 7.97 21.28 -2.49
CA ASN A 6 6.73 20.59 -2.12
C ASN A 6 5.90 20.12 -3.33
N LEU A 7 5.89 20.88 -4.44
CA LEU A 7 5.17 20.49 -5.66
C LEU A 7 5.84 19.27 -6.30
N GLU A 8 7.17 19.25 -6.35
CA GLU A 8 7.92 18.12 -6.89
C GLU A 8 7.76 16.88 -6.03
N GLN A 9 7.78 17.02 -4.70
CA GLN A 9 7.53 15.91 -3.77
C GLN A 9 6.13 15.32 -3.94
N GLU A 10 5.11 16.17 -4.13
CA GLU A 10 3.74 15.72 -4.40
C GLU A 10 3.66 14.90 -5.68
N VAL A 11 4.23 15.39 -6.79
CA VAL A 11 4.30 14.65 -8.07
C VAL A 11 4.96 13.27 -7.88
N ILE A 12 6.11 13.23 -7.20
CA ILE A 12 6.86 12.00 -6.97
C ILE A 12 6.03 10.98 -6.19
N ILE A 13 5.33 11.43 -5.14
CA ILE A 13 4.50 10.53 -4.32
C ILE A 13 3.29 10.03 -5.10
N LEU A 14 2.59 10.90 -5.84
CA LEU A 14 1.42 10.49 -6.62
C LEU A 14 1.78 9.49 -7.72
N GLU A 15 2.87 9.73 -8.44
CA GLU A 15 3.37 8.79 -9.46
C GLU A 15 3.75 7.45 -8.83
N ALA A 16 4.55 7.47 -7.75
CA ALA A 16 4.98 6.24 -7.08
C ALA A 16 3.81 5.43 -6.54
N VAL A 17 2.84 6.09 -5.88
CA VAL A 17 1.65 5.43 -5.34
C VAL A 17 0.80 4.82 -6.45
N TRP A 18 0.57 5.56 -7.53
CA TRP A 18 -0.17 5.05 -8.68
C TRP A 18 0.51 3.80 -9.24
N GLY A 19 1.83 3.86 -9.48
CA GLY A 19 2.61 2.74 -9.99
C GLY A 19 2.52 1.50 -9.09
N MET A 20 2.73 1.67 -7.77
CA MET A 20 2.62 0.57 -6.82
C MET A 20 1.22 -0.07 -6.81
N ILE A 21 0.16 0.73 -6.95
CA ILE A 21 -1.21 0.21 -7.02
C ILE A 21 -1.45 -0.52 -8.35
N ASP A 22 -0.92 -0.02 -9.47
CA ASP A 22 -1.04 -0.70 -10.77
C ASP A 22 -0.37 -2.08 -10.76
N ASP A 23 0.77 -2.22 -10.08
CA ASP A 23 1.47 -3.50 -9.95
C ASP A 23 0.69 -4.51 -9.06
N MET A 24 -0.11 -4.01 -8.12
CA MET A 24 -0.90 -4.85 -7.21
C MET A 24 -2.32 -5.15 -7.71
N VAL A 25 -2.99 -4.19 -8.33
CA VAL A 25 -4.44 -4.20 -8.56
C VAL A 25 -4.73 -4.04 -10.05
N ASN A 26 -4.65 -5.18 -10.74
CA ASN A 26 -4.85 -5.32 -12.18
C ASN A 26 -5.45 -6.70 -12.52
N ARG A 27 -5.72 -6.94 -13.81
CA ARG A 27 -6.34 -8.17 -14.31
C ARG A 27 -5.40 -9.39 -14.40
N GLU A 28 -4.10 -9.19 -14.24
CA GLU A 28 -3.14 -10.31 -14.13
C GLU A 28 -3.13 -10.85 -12.69
N MET A 29 -3.16 -9.94 -11.71
CA MET A 29 -3.18 -10.28 -10.30
C MET A 29 -4.49 -10.93 -9.86
N PHE A 30 -5.61 -10.48 -10.42
CA PHE A 30 -6.94 -10.89 -9.99
C PHE A 30 -7.87 -11.28 -11.13
N VAL A 31 -8.74 -12.25 -10.84
CA VAL A 31 -9.92 -12.55 -11.64
C VAL A 31 -11.07 -11.68 -11.14
N LEU A 32 -11.44 -10.65 -11.91
CA LEU A 32 -12.63 -9.84 -11.65
C LEU A 32 -13.84 -10.48 -12.37
N GLY A 33 -14.87 -10.85 -11.60
CA GLY A 33 -16.15 -11.29 -12.15
C GLY A 33 -16.89 -10.16 -12.88
N GLU A 34 -18.07 -10.48 -13.45
CA GLU A 34 -18.86 -9.49 -14.19
C GLU A 34 -19.43 -8.36 -13.31
N ARG A 35 -19.48 -8.55 -11.98
CA ARG A 35 -20.05 -7.59 -11.03
C ARG A 35 -18.96 -6.73 -10.40
N THR A 36 -19.26 -5.44 -10.28
CA THR A 36 -18.46 -4.44 -9.57
C THR A 36 -18.98 -4.12 -8.17
N SER A 37 -20.23 -4.48 -7.85
CA SER A 37 -20.77 -4.41 -6.49
C SER A 37 -20.76 -5.77 -5.81
N ASP A 38 -20.46 -5.78 -4.51
CA ASP A 38 -20.38 -7.00 -3.68
C ASP A 38 -19.61 -8.11 -4.40
N THR A 39 -18.40 -7.78 -4.84
CA THR A 39 -17.55 -8.66 -5.63
C THR A 39 -16.47 -9.31 -4.79
N ASN A 40 -15.94 -10.43 -5.27
CA ASN A 40 -14.80 -11.09 -4.66
C ASN A 40 -13.68 -11.19 -5.69
N LEU A 41 -12.59 -10.47 -5.45
CA LEU A 41 -11.37 -10.55 -6.24
C LEU A 41 -10.52 -11.70 -5.73
N LEU A 42 -10.54 -12.79 -6.48
CA LEU A 42 -9.68 -13.93 -6.20
C LEU A 42 -8.33 -13.72 -6.89
N PRO A 43 -7.21 -13.89 -6.19
CA PRO A 43 -5.90 -13.95 -6.83
C PRO A 43 -5.89 -15.04 -7.89
N THR A 44 -5.24 -14.77 -9.03
CA THR A 44 -5.19 -15.73 -10.14
C THR A 44 -4.55 -17.05 -9.73
N THR A 45 -3.50 -16.99 -8.89
CA THR A 45 -2.87 -18.16 -8.26
C THR A 45 -2.32 -17.80 -6.89
N SER A 46 -1.87 -18.80 -6.11
CA SER A 46 -1.14 -18.57 -4.86
C SER A 46 0.16 -17.78 -5.06
N THR A 47 0.80 -17.87 -6.23
CA THR A 47 1.96 -17.03 -6.59
C THR A 47 1.56 -15.56 -6.70
N HIS A 48 0.41 -15.25 -7.31
CA HIS A 48 -0.10 -13.88 -7.40
C HIS A 48 -0.50 -13.35 -6.03
N GLN A 49 -1.12 -14.17 -5.17
CA GLN A 49 -1.41 -13.80 -3.78
C GLN A 49 -0.13 -13.45 -3.01
N ARG A 50 0.90 -14.29 -3.13
CA ARG A 50 2.21 -14.05 -2.51
C ARG A 50 2.85 -12.77 -3.03
N LEU A 51 2.85 -12.57 -4.36
CA LEU A 51 3.40 -11.37 -4.98
C LEU A 51 2.65 -10.11 -4.53
N PHE A 52 1.31 -10.17 -4.48
CA PHE A 52 0.47 -9.08 -3.98
C PHE A 52 0.91 -8.65 -2.59
N ASN A 53 1.10 -9.60 -1.66
CA ASN A 53 1.52 -9.26 -0.31
C ASN A 53 2.94 -8.67 -0.27
N VAL A 54 3.86 -9.19 -1.08
CA VAL A 54 5.22 -8.64 -1.19
C VAL A 54 5.19 -7.18 -1.64
N LEU A 55 4.43 -6.87 -2.69
CA LEU A 55 4.27 -5.50 -3.20
C LEU A 55 3.54 -4.60 -2.20
N LEU A 56 2.55 -5.15 -1.49
CA LEU A 56 1.83 -4.44 -0.43
C LEU A 56 2.78 -4.03 0.70
N VAL A 57 3.77 -4.85 1.06
CA VAL A 57 4.77 -4.45 2.07
C VAL A 57 5.60 -3.25 1.63
N ASP A 58 5.95 -3.17 0.35
CA ASP A 58 6.70 -2.03 -0.18
C ASP A 58 5.83 -0.75 -0.13
N PHE A 59 4.52 -0.84 -0.44
CA PHE A 59 3.54 0.26 -0.25
C PHE A 59 3.34 0.63 1.23
N LEU A 60 3.30 -0.36 2.13
CA LEU A 60 3.14 -0.20 3.58
C LEU A 60 4.46 0.13 4.29
N SER A 61 5.50 0.45 3.52
CA SER A 61 6.81 0.87 4.03
C SER A 61 7.09 2.30 3.61
N ARG A 62 7.74 3.05 4.50
CA ARG A 62 8.23 4.38 4.17
C ARG A 62 9.34 4.29 3.11
N PRO A 63 9.45 5.28 2.21
CA PRO A 63 10.66 5.51 1.46
C PRO A 63 11.86 5.58 2.42
N HIS A 64 12.96 4.93 2.08
CA HIS A 64 14.13 4.90 2.94
C HIS A 64 15.40 5.14 2.14
N SER A 65 16.30 5.95 2.69
CA SER A 65 17.67 6.10 2.21
C SER A 65 18.58 5.17 2.99
N ARG A 66 19.75 4.81 2.43
CA ARG A 66 20.65 3.89 3.13
C ARG A 66 21.27 4.57 4.37
N GLY A 67 21.14 3.94 5.53
CA GLY A 67 21.82 4.40 6.75
C GLY A 67 21.25 5.71 7.31
N LYS A 68 22.13 6.69 7.56
CA LYS A 68 21.78 8.00 8.16
C LYS A 68 21.50 9.09 7.12
N GLU A 69 21.38 8.70 5.85
CA GLU A 69 21.12 9.65 4.76
C GLU A 69 19.75 10.32 4.92
N PRO A 70 19.60 11.57 4.43
CA PRO A 70 18.31 12.25 4.41
C PRO A 70 17.32 11.45 3.58
N MET A 71 16.03 11.60 3.88
CA MET A 71 14.95 10.95 3.13
C MET A 71 15.08 11.21 1.63
N PRO A 72 14.76 10.21 0.78
CA PRO A 72 14.88 10.37 -0.66
C PRO A 72 13.97 11.53 -1.11
N PHE A 73 14.43 12.30 -2.09
CA PHE A 73 13.71 13.45 -2.64
C PHE A 73 13.36 14.53 -1.60
N GLY A 74 14.08 14.61 -0.48
CA GLY A 74 13.78 15.59 0.57
C GLY A 74 12.43 15.38 1.25
N LEU A 75 11.85 14.19 1.13
CA LEU A 75 10.54 13.87 1.72
C LEU A 75 10.57 14.07 3.24
N PRO A 76 9.48 14.59 3.84
CA PRO A 76 9.44 14.83 5.27
C PRO A 76 9.45 13.50 6.03
N MET A 77 10.26 13.42 7.09
CA MET A 77 10.22 12.27 7.99
C MET A 77 8.84 12.22 8.70
N PRO A 78 8.22 11.03 8.83
CA PRO A 78 7.09 10.85 9.73
C PRO A 78 7.44 11.28 11.16
N PRO A 79 6.47 11.75 11.97
CA PRO A 79 6.70 12.09 13.36
C PRO A 79 7.43 10.98 14.13
N ALA A 80 8.30 11.31 15.09
CA ALA A 80 9.10 10.32 15.81
C ALA A 80 8.24 9.24 16.53
N LYS A 81 7.00 9.57 16.88
CA LYS A 81 6.03 8.66 17.52
C LYS A 81 5.05 8.01 16.54
N ALA A 82 5.20 8.25 15.23
CA ALA A 82 4.32 7.65 14.22
C ALA A 82 4.46 6.13 14.24
N LYS A 83 3.33 5.44 14.23
CA LYS A 83 3.22 3.98 14.24
C LYS A 83 2.26 3.53 13.14
N GLY A 84 2.33 2.24 12.79
CA GLY A 84 1.38 1.64 11.86
C GLY A 84 1.38 2.33 10.50
N SER A 85 0.20 2.65 9.98
CA SER A 85 -0.02 3.26 8.66
C SER A 85 0.76 4.57 8.46
N GLN A 86 1.03 5.32 9.53
CA GLN A 86 1.79 6.59 9.48
C GLN A 86 3.28 6.40 9.12
N GLN A 87 3.78 5.17 9.09
CA GLN A 87 5.14 4.82 8.64
C GLN A 87 5.15 4.24 7.21
N SER A 88 4.18 4.65 6.37
CA SER A 88 4.00 4.15 5.00
C SER A 88 3.75 5.28 3.99
N TYR A 89 3.47 4.92 2.73
CA TYR A 89 3.04 5.89 1.72
C TYR A 89 1.74 6.64 2.06
N LEU A 90 0.88 6.05 2.90
CA LEU A 90 -0.36 6.70 3.37
C LEU A 90 -0.11 8.00 4.13
N PHE A 91 1.02 8.12 4.84
CA PHE A 91 1.43 9.37 5.48
C PHE A 91 1.61 10.52 4.47
N TYR A 92 2.24 10.23 3.32
CA TYR A 92 2.52 11.25 2.32
C TYR A 92 1.27 11.63 1.52
N LEU A 93 0.39 10.66 1.23
CA LEU A 93 -0.91 10.95 0.62
C LEU A 93 -1.77 11.84 1.53
N ASN A 94 -1.78 11.59 2.84
CA ASN A 94 -2.47 12.47 3.78
C ASN A 94 -1.86 13.89 3.79
N LYS A 95 -0.54 14.02 3.67
CA LYS A 95 0.10 15.34 3.54
C LYS A 95 -0.35 16.10 2.29
N ILE A 96 -0.45 15.41 1.15
CA ILE A 96 -0.97 16.01 -0.09
C ILE A 96 -2.39 16.50 0.13
N HIS A 97 -3.23 15.72 0.82
CA HIS A 97 -4.58 16.16 1.17
C HIS A 97 -4.60 17.49 1.96
N THR A 98 -3.74 17.62 2.97
CA THR A 98 -3.71 18.81 3.84
C THR A 98 -3.13 20.07 3.19
N ALA A 99 -2.33 19.92 2.13
CA ALA A 99 -1.62 21.04 1.51
C ALA A 99 -1.37 20.80 0.01
N PRO A 100 -2.43 20.63 -0.80
CA PRO A 100 -2.31 20.28 -2.21
C PRO A 100 -1.55 21.36 -2.99
N LYS A 101 -0.71 20.92 -3.93
CA LYS A 101 0.07 21.81 -4.81
C LYS A 101 -0.27 21.63 -6.27
N LEU A 102 -0.75 20.47 -6.69
CA LEU A 102 -1.02 20.15 -8.08
C LEU A 102 -2.53 20.16 -8.40
N GLY A 103 -3.32 19.43 -7.63
CA GLY A 103 -4.77 19.31 -7.84
C GLY A 103 -5.60 20.29 -7.01
N ALA A 104 -6.86 20.49 -7.41
CA ALA A 104 -7.76 21.49 -6.81
C ALA A 104 -8.64 20.97 -5.67
N ILE A 105 -8.99 19.67 -5.66
CA ILE A 105 -10.00 19.10 -4.74
C ILE A 105 -9.38 17.94 -3.94
N SER A 106 -8.86 18.24 -2.75
CA SER A 106 -8.14 17.26 -1.94
C SER A 106 -9.02 16.18 -1.28
N GLY A 107 -10.35 16.35 -1.27
CA GLY A 107 -11.28 15.38 -0.67
C GLY A 107 -11.26 14.00 -1.34
N MET A 108 -10.97 13.94 -2.63
CA MET A 108 -11.01 12.69 -3.42
C MET A 108 -9.91 11.68 -3.04
N ILE A 109 -8.79 12.17 -2.49
CA ILE A 109 -7.70 11.31 -1.99
C ILE A 109 -7.89 10.98 -0.51
N CYS A 110 -8.48 11.89 0.27
CA CYS A 110 -8.53 11.80 1.73
C CYS A 110 -9.33 10.60 2.22
N GLU A 111 -10.58 10.48 1.78
CA GLU A 111 -11.49 9.44 2.24
C GLU A 111 -10.94 8.01 2.08
N PRO A 112 -10.43 7.60 0.90
CA PRO A 112 -9.89 6.25 0.75
C PRO A 112 -8.59 6.03 1.53
N VAL A 113 -7.75 7.07 1.71
CA VAL A 113 -6.51 6.99 2.50
C VAL A 113 -6.83 6.82 3.99
N ASP A 114 -7.79 7.58 4.51
CA ASP A 114 -8.22 7.51 5.91
C ASP A 114 -8.89 6.17 6.20
N ALA A 115 -9.79 5.72 5.33
CA ALA A 115 -10.46 4.44 5.47
C ALA A 115 -9.46 3.27 5.50
N PHE A 116 -8.47 3.28 4.60
CA PHE A 116 -7.46 2.23 4.60
C PHE A 116 -6.53 2.30 5.81
N SER A 117 -6.11 3.50 6.21
CA SER A 117 -5.27 3.72 7.39
C SER A 117 -5.95 3.21 8.66
N GLN A 118 -7.23 3.54 8.84
CA GLN A 118 -8.03 3.07 9.97
C GLN A 118 -8.17 1.55 9.98
N TRP A 119 -8.44 0.94 8.81
CA TRP A 119 -8.56 -0.51 8.69
C TRP A 119 -7.24 -1.23 9.03
N LEU A 120 -6.11 -0.71 8.55
CA LEU A 120 -4.77 -1.25 8.78
C LEU A 120 -4.35 -1.20 10.26
N ASP A 121 -4.66 -0.11 10.94
CA ASP A 121 -4.22 0.14 12.32
C ASP A 121 -5.11 -0.50 13.39
N THR A 122 -6.26 -1.05 12.98
CA THR A 122 -7.17 -1.82 13.81
C THR A 122 -6.63 -3.23 14.05
N LYS A 123 -6.91 -3.80 15.24
CA LYS A 123 -6.57 -5.19 15.56
C LYS A 123 -7.58 -6.17 14.94
N ALA A 124 -7.06 -7.20 14.30
CA ALA A 124 -7.79 -8.40 13.96
C ALA A 124 -7.75 -9.38 15.13
N GLN A 125 -8.90 -10.00 15.43
CA GLN A 125 -9.02 -11.04 16.45
C GLN A 125 -9.10 -12.41 15.77
N VAL A 126 -8.03 -13.19 15.85
CA VAL A 126 -7.97 -14.52 15.26
C VAL A 126 -8.10 -15.56 16.36
N LYS A 127 -9.17 -16.36 16.31
CA LYS A 127 -9.52 -17.32 17.35
C LYS A 127 -8.85 -18.66 17.11
N LYS A 128 -8.38 -19.30 18.20
CA LYS A 128 -7.82 -20.67 18.20
C LYS A 128 -6.71 -20.87 17.16
N VAL A 129 -5.76 -19.95 17.11
CA VAL A 129 -4.54 -20.11 16.32
C VAL A 129 -3.76 -21.28 16.91
N TRP A 130 -3.62 -22.34 16.11
CA TRP A 130 -2.85 -23.53 16.48
C TRP A 130 -1.42 -23.44 15.94
N LEU A 131 -0.44 -23.53 16.83
CA LEU A 131 1.00 -23.46 16.57
C LEU A 131 1.67 -24.80 16.95
N PRO A 132 1.55 -25.83 16.09
CA PRO A 132 1.96 -27.20 16.42
C PRO A 132 3.46 -27.35 16.72
N SER A 133 4.34 -26.58 16.10
CA SER A 133 5.80 -26.69 16.32
C SER A 133 6.21 -26.38 17.76
N ILE A 134 5.34 -25.69 18.52
CA ILE A 134 5.55 -25.39 19.94
C ILE A 134 4.39 -25.89 20.82
N GLY A 135 3.41 -26.59 20.24
CA GLY A 135 2.30 -27.21 20.95
C GLY A 135 1.33 -26.23 21.63
N LEU A 136 1.08 -25.05 21.03
CA LEU A 136 0.25 -24.00 21.63
C LEU A 136 -1.00 -23.68 20.80
N GLU A 137 -2.13 -23.51 21.48
CA GLU A 137 -3.36 -22.91 20.92
C GLU A 137 -3.66 -21.62 21.67
N LEU A 138 -3.92 -20.53 20.94
CA LEU A 138 -4.29 -19.25 21.55
C LEU A 138 -5.17 -18.39 20.64
N ASP A 139 -5.89 -17.46 21.24
CA ASP A 139 -6.47 -16.33 20.51
C ASP A 139 -5.40 -15.26 20.30
N ILE A 140 -5.29 -14.72 19.09
CA ILE A 140 -4.33 -13.67 18.74
C ILE A 140 -5.05 -12.39 18.32
N ASP A 141 -4.84 -11.33 19.08
CA ASP A 141 -5.17 -9.95 18.73
C ASP A 141 -3.94 -9.26 18.15
N VAL A 142 -3.96 -8.96 16.85
CA VAL A 142 -2.81 -8.39 16.11
C VAL A 142 -3.27 -7.28 15.16
N LYS A 143 -2.53 -6.18 15.03
CA LYS A 143 -2.87 -5.15 14.04
C LYS A 143 -2.76 -5.70 12.63
N ARG A 144 -3.68 -5.31 11.75
CA ARG A 144 -3.69 -5.81 10.37
C ARG A 144 -2.39 -5.49 9.64
N ILE A 145 -1.90 -4.26 9.78
CA ILE A 145 -0.63 -3.86 9.18
C ILE A 145 0.57 -4.70 9.66
N ASP A 146 0.57 -5.18 10.91
CA ASP A 146 1.70 -5.91 11.47
C ASP A 146 1.79 -7.31 10.85
N PHE A 147 0.69 -8.06 10.80
CA PHE A 147 0.73 -9.40 10.18
C PHE A 147 0.94 -9.31 8.67
N LEU A 148 0.36 -8.31 7.98
CA LEU A 148 0.58 -8.12 6.55
C LEU A 148 2.07 -7.94 6.23
N LYS A 149 2.75 -7.08 7.00
CA LYS A 149 4.19 -6.83 6.85
C LYS A 149 5.05 -8.04 7.19
N ILE A 150 4.74 -8.73 8.28
CA ILE A 150 5.45 -9.95 8.67
C ILE A 150 5.31 -11.02 7.57
N CYS A 151 4.09 -11.30 7.14
CA CYS A 151 3.82 -12.28 6.08
C CYS A 151 4.50 -11.89 4.77
N GLY A 152 4.49 -10.63 4.36
CA GLY A 152 5.14 -10.23 3.11
C GLY A 152 6.66 -10.34 3.18
N ASN A 153 7.26 -10.07 4.34
CA ASN A 153 8.69 -10.32 4.56
C ASN A 153 9.02 -11.81 4.53
N ILE A 154 8.21 -12.67 5.15
CA ILE A 154 8.36 -14.13 5.07
C ILE A 154 8.26 -14.61 3.60
N ALA A 155 7.33 -14.03 2.83
CA ALA A 155 7.20 -14.33 1.40
C ALA A 155 8.41 -13.85 0.58
N LYS A 156 9.06 -12.75 0.96
CA LYS A 156 10.16 -12.11 0.20
C LYS A 156 11.54 -12.67 0.55
N HIS A 157 11.74 -13.11 1.79
CA HIS A 157 13.05 -13.40 2.35
C HIS A 157 13.18 -14.85 2.83
N ASN A 158 14.42 -15.35 2.86
CA ASN A 158 14.72 -16.57 3.57
C ASN A 158 14.81 -16.30 5.09
N PHE A 159 14.77 -17.36 5.90
CA PHE A 159 14.69 -17.24 7.35
C PHE A 159 15.83 -16.44 7.99
N SER A 160 17.05 -16.45 7.41
CA SER A 160 18.20 -15.73 7.99
C SER A 160 18.09 -14.21 7.91
N ARG A 161 17.08 -13.68 7.21
CA ARG A 161 16.77 -12.24 7.13
C ARG A 161 15.51 -11.85 7.91
N LEU A 162 14.93 -12.77 8.69
CA LEU A 162 13.66 -12.57 9.38
C LEU A 162 13.80 -12.29 10.88
N GLU A 163 15.00 -12.01 11.39
CA GLU A 163 15.21 -11.73 12.83
C GLU A 163 14.29 -10.62 13.36
N SER A 164 14.13 -9.53 12.58
CA SER A 164 13.25 -8.43 12.97
C SER A 164 11.78 -8.82 12.98
N ASP A 165 11.35 -9.74 12.10
CA ASP A 165 9.97 -10.20 12.00
C ASP A 165 9.67 -11.27 13.06
N VAL A 166 10.62 -12.16 13.34
CA VAL A 166 10.60 -13.07 14.50
C VAL A 166 10.44 -12.28 15.80
N SER A 167 11.21 -11.21 15.97
CA SER A 167 11.09 -10.34 17.15
C SER A 167 9.67 -9.74 17.27
N LYS A 168 9.04 -9.35 16.15
CA LYS A 168 7.66 -8.87 16.16
C LYS A 168 6.66 -9.97 16.52
N ILE A 169 6.83 -11.19 15.99
CA ILE A 169 5.98 -12.34 16.32
C ILE A 169 6.07 -12.63 17.83
N CYS A 170 7.27 -12.67 18.40
CA CYS A 170 7.47 -12.84 19.84
C CYS A 170 6.74 -11.75 20.65
N ASN A 171 6.82 -10.49 20.23
CA ASN A 171 6.11 -9.39 20.87
C ASN A 171 4.58 -9.54 20.76
N ILE A 172 4.07 -9.94 19.58
CA ILE A 172 2.63 -10.19 19.39
C ILE A 172 2.16 -11.29 20.34
N LEU A 173 2.89 -12.40 20.46
CA LEU A 173 2.51 -13.50 21.35
C LEU A 173 2.62 -13.09 22.82
N ALA A 174 3.63 -12.31 23.20
CA ALA A 174 3.74 -11.76 24.55
C ALA A 174 2.57 -10.82 24.90
N GLU A 175 2.15 -9.95 23.97
CA GLU A 175 0.96 -9.10 24.13
C GLU A 175 -0.34 -9.91 24.26
N ASN A 176 -0.37 -11.14 23.73
CA ASN A 176 -1.48 -12.08 23.84
C ASN A 176 -1.31 -13.09 25.00
N GLY A 177 -0.41 -12.83 25.94
CA GLY A 177 -0.24 -13.60 27.17
C GLY A 177 0.64 -14.84 27.06
N LEU A 178 1.32 -15.06 25.93
CA LEU A 178 2.21 -16.20 25.70
C LEU A 178 3.59 -15.74 25.20
N PRO A 179 4.44 -15.20 26.08
CA PRO A 179 5.81 -14.84 25.70
C PRO A 179 6.60 -16.08 25.28
N ILE A 180 7.27 -16.00 24.14
CA ILE A 180 8.16 -17.05 23.63
C ILE A 180 9.53 -16.46 23.28
N GLU A 181 10.56 -17.31 23.32
CA GLU A 181 11.91 -16.94 22.89
C GLU A 181 12.04 -16.94 21.36
N ALA A 182 13.07 -16.26 20.84
CA ALA A 182 13.30 -16.10 19.41
C ALA A 182 13.42 -17.44 18.66
N GLY A 183 14.04 -18.46 19.27
CA GLY A 183 14.14 -19.80 18.69
C GLY A 183 12.77 -20.40 18.35
N ASN A 184 11.81 -20.28 19.27
CA ASN A 184 10.43 -20.69 19.04
C ASN A 184 9.75 -19.84 17.97
N GLY A 185 10.05 -18.54 17.92
CA GLY A 185 9.55 -17.65 16.86
C GLY A 185 9.99 -18.09 15.46
N TYR A 186 11.22 -18.60 15.29
CA TYR A 186 11.66 -19.20 14.04
C TYR A 186 10.93 -20.50 13.69
N LEU A 187 10.64 -21.35 14.68
CA LEU A 187 9.94 -22.63 14.47
C LEU A 187 8.53 -22.40 13.90
N ILE A 188 7.82 -21.38 14.37
CA ILE A 188 6.43 -21.11 13.99
C ILE A 188 6.27 -20.23 12.75
N LEU A 189 7.34 -19.81 12.06
CA LEU A 189 7.24 -18.89 10.91
C LEU A 189 6.27 -19.40 9.83
N LYS A 190 6.31 -20.69 9.52
CA LYS A 190 5.42 -21.31 8.52
C LYS A 190 3.97 -21.38 9.00
N GLU A 191 3.76 -21.62 10.28
CA GLU A 191 2.43 -21.74 10.89
C GLU A 191 1.77 -20.36 11.00
N PHE A 192 2.53 -19.35 11.43
CA PHE A 192 2.12 -17.96 11.39
C PHE A 192 1.78 -17.54 9.95
N TYR A 193 2.61 -17.90 8.98
CA TYR A 193 2.31 -17.62 7.58
C TYR A 193 1.02 -18.30 7.12
N ALA A 194 0.82 -19.59 7.40
CA ALA A 194 -0.40 -20.30 7.01
C ALA A 194 -1.66 -19.59 7.55
N TRP A 195 -1.70 -19.29 8.85
CA TRP A 195 -2.83 -18.58 9.44
C TRP A 195 -2.99 -17.18 8.84
N PHE A 196 -1.97 -16.33 8.89
CA PHE A 196 -2.16 -14.91 8.60
C PHE A 196 -2.06 -14.54 7.11
N HIS A 197 -1.34 -15.33 6.31
CA HIS A 197 -1.24 -15.14 4.86
C HIS A 197 -2.26 -16.01 4.10
N ASP A 198 -2.23 -17.32 4.29
CA ASP A 198 -3.00 -18.24 3.46
C ASP A 198 -4.50 -18.16 3.80
N ASP A 199 -4.84 -17.93 5.07
CA ASP A 199 -6.24 -17.77 5.49
C ASP A 199 -6.66 -16.30 5.62
N ILE A 200 -6.07 -15.53 6.55
CA ILE A 200 -6.60 -14.20 6.92
C ILE A 200 -6.38 -13.16 5.82
N LEU A 201 -5.18 -13.07 5.23
CA LEU A 201 -4.96 -12.18 4.09
C LEU A 201 -5.86 -12.59 2.91
N ASN A 202 -5.98 -13.88 2.60
CA ASN A 202 -6.85 -14.33 1.51
C ASN A 202 -8.30 -13.90 1.71
N TYR A 203 -8.80 -13.97 2.95
CA TYR A 203 -10.12 -13.48 3.32
C TYR A 203 -10.27 -11.96 3.07
N HIS A 204 -9.22 -11.17 3.33
CA HIS A 204 -9.25 -9.72 3.18
C HIS A 204 -8.74 -9.17 1.84
N ILE A 205 -8.21 -10.00 0.95
CA ILE A 205 -7.46 -9.51 -0.22
C ILE A 205 -8.30 -8.63 -1.13
N SER A 206 -9.57 -8.98 -1.34
CA SER A 206 -10.56 -8.17 -2.06
C SER A 206 -10.79 -6.81 -1.41
N THR A 207 -10.80 -6.76 -0.08
CA THR A 207 -10.99 -5.52 0.70
C THR A 207 -9.76 -4.62 0.59
N ILE A 208 -8.56 -5.19 0.66
CA ILE A 208 -7.32 -4.43 0.46
C ILE A 208 -7.25 -3.89 -0.97
N ALA A 209 -7.58 -4.72 -1.96
CA ALA A 209 -7.62 -4.31 -3.37
C ALA A 209 -8.65 -3.19 -3.59
N GLU A 210 -9.81 -3.23 -2.93
CA GLU A 210 -10.80 -2.14 -2.95
C GLU A 210 -10.20 -0.83 -2.41
N PHE A 211 -9.56 -0.85 -1.24
CA PHE A 211 -8.91 0.34 -0.68
C PHE A 211 -7.86 0.93 -1.62
N LEU A 212 -6.96 0.08 -2.14
CA LEU A 212 -5.92 0.49 -3.07
C LEU A 212 -6.53 1.06 -4.37
N ASN A 213 -7.54 0.41 -4.95
CA ASN A 213 -8.19 0.89 -6.15
C ASN A 213 -8.90 2.24 -5.91
N ASN A 214 -9.54 2.41 -4.74
CA ASN A 214 -10.17 3.68 -4.39
C ASN A 214 -9.14 4.80 -4.19
N ILE A 215 -7.94 4.51 -3.67
CA ILE A 215 -6.84 5.49 -3.65
C ILE A 215 -6.44 5.88 -5.09
N ARG A 216 -6.26 4.92 -6.00
CA ARG A 216 -5.93 5.20 -7.41
C ARG A 216 -6.99 6.06 -8.10
N TRP A 217 -8.27 5.73 -7.89
CA TRP A 217 -9.39 6.55 -8.38
C TRP A 217 -9.39 7.95 -7.76
N GLY A 218 -9.09 8.07 -6.47
CA GLY A 218 -8.94 9.35 -5.80
C GLY A 218 -7.83 10.22 -6.40
N ILE A 219 -6.68 9.62 -6.76
CA ILE A 219 -5.60 10.32 -7.46
C ILE A 219 -6.05 10.74 -8.87
N TYR A 220 -6.74 9.87 -9.61
CA TYR A 220 -7.26 10.20 -10.94
C TYR A 220 -8.18 11.43 -10.89
N GLU A 221 -9.12 11.45 -9.97
CA GLU A 221 -10.07 12.56 -9.82
C GLU A 221 -9.39 13.84 -9.34
N TYR A 222 -8.41 13.73 -8.43
CA TYR A 222 -7.61 14.85 -7.95
C TYR A 222 -6.84 15.56 -9.07
N LEU A 223 -6.31 14.80 -10.04
CA LEU A 223 -5.46 15.30 -11.12
C LEU A 223 -6.22 15.71 -12.38
N ARG A 224 -7.53 15.45 -12.48
CA ARG A 224 -8.29 15.67 -13.72
C ARG A 224 -8.19 17.11 -14.24
N ASN A 225 -8.38 18.10 -13.35
CA ASN A 225 -8.30 19.51 -13.74
C ASN A 225 -6.88 19.91 -14.19
N GLU A 226 -5.84 19.34 -13.57
CA GLU A 226 -4.45 19.60 -13.98
C GLU A 226 -4.18 18.99 -15.36
N PHE A 227 -4.64 17.76 -15.58
CA PHE A 227 -4.50 17.10 -16.88
C PHE A 227 -5.18 17.90 -18.00
N ASP A 228 -6.42 18.36 -17.78
CA ASP A 228 -7.17 19.17 -18.75
C ASP A 228 -6.45 20.50 -19.07
N HIS A 229 -5.77 21.10 -18.09
CA HIS A 229 -4.98 22.31 -18.30
C HIS A 229 -3.65 22.04 -19.01
N ALA A 230 -3.02 20.91 -18.70
CA ALA A 230 -1.67 20.62 -19.14
C ALA A 230 -1.60 19.97 -20.52
N PHE A 231 -2.60 19.18 -20.91
CA PHE A 231 -2.58 18.42 -22.15
C PHE A 231 -2.80 19.31 -23.38
N GLU A 232 -1.86 19.26 -24.32
CA GLU A 232 -1.92 20.01 -25.57
C GLU A 232 -1.61 19.09 -26.75
N TRP A 233 -2.49 19.08 -27.76
CA TRP A 233 -2.19 18.47 -29.05
C TRP A 233 -1.10 19.25 -29.79
N VAL A 234 -0.24 18.53 -30.48
CA VAL A 234 0.84 19.09 -31.30
C VAL A 234 0.72 18.54 -32.71
N ASP A 235 0.87 19.41 -33.71
CA ASP A 235 0.85 18.99 -35.10
C ASP A 235 2.21 18.38 -35.53
N PRO A 236 2.21 17.33 -36.38
CA PRO A 236 1.05 16.54 -36.80
C PRO A 236 0.50 15.57 -35.72
N HIS A 237 -0.80 15.30 -35.82
CA HIS A 237 -1.48 14.28 -35.05
C HIS A 237 -0.88 12.88 -35.31
N PRO A 238 -0.74 11.99 -34.31
CA PRO A 238 -1.24 12.06 -32.93
C PRO A 238 -0.20 12.53 -31.90
N MET A 239 0.64 13.52 -32.22
CA MET A 239 1.61 14.04 -31.25
C MET A 239 0.94 14.93 -30.19
N TYR A 240 1.44 14.87 -28.97
CA TYR A 240 0.96 15.68 -27.85
C TYR A 240 2.12 16.07 -26.95
N ARG A 241 1.87 17.07 -26.09
CA ARG A 241 2.78 17.47 -25.03
C ARG A 241 2.01 17.83 -23.77
N PHE A 242 2.74 17.96 -22.68
CA PHE A 242 2.23 18.52 -21.44
C PHE A 242 2.92 19.84 -21.14
N ARG A 243 2.12 20.85 -20.79
CA ARG A 243 2.62 22.05 -20.13
C ARG A 243 3.11 21.67 -18.74
N ILE A 244 4.40 21.82 -18.49
CA ILE A 244 5.00 21.56 -17.18
C ILE A 244 4.79 22.78 -16.28
N PRO A 245 4.23 22.61 -15.07
CA PRO A 245 4.16 23.68 -14.08
C PRO A 245 5.53 24.31 -13.80
N GLY A 246 5.62 25.63 -13.78
CA GLY A 246 6.89 26.35 -13.60
C GLY A 246 7.62 26.05 -12.28
N GLY A 247 6.91 25.50 -11.28
CA GLY A 247 7.49 25.05 -10.02
C GLY A 247 8.21 23.69 -10.10
N LEU A 248 8.10 22.94 -11.20
CA LEU A 248 8.84 21.69 -11.40
C LEU A 248 10.18 21.97 -12.07
N VAL A 249 11.25 22.01 -11.28
CA VAL A 249 12.59 22.40 -11.71
C VAL A 249 13.50 21.17 -11.85
N GLN A 250 13.35 20.17 -10.99
CA GLN A 250 14.16 18.95 -11.01
C GLN A 250 13.77 18.06 -12.21
N PRO A 251 14.73 17.62 -13.06
CA PRO A 251 14.43 16.78 -14.22
C PRO A 251 13.68 15.49 -13.90
N VAL A 252 14.00 14.85 -12.76
CA VAL A 252 13.30 13.64 -12.30
C VAL A 252 11.82 13.93 -12.02
N ALA A 253 11.52 15.03 -11.33
CA ALA A 253 10.13 15.41 -11.04
C ALA A 253 9.37 15.80 -12.32
N GLN A 254 10.04 16.44 -13.28
CA GLN A 254 9.44 16.70 -14.59
C GLN A 254 9.12 15.42 -15.38
N SER A 255 9.99 14.40 -15.30
CA SER A 255 9.73 13.09 -15.91
C SER A 255 8.53 12.42 -15.26
N MET A 256 8.52 12.32 -13.93
CA MET A 256 7.43 11.70 -13.17
C MET A 256 6.10 12.43 -13.39
N TYR A 257 6.12 13.76 -13.53
CA TYR A 257 4.93 14.52 -13.90
C TYR A 257 4.40 14.11 -15.28
N ARG A 258 5.27 13.98 -16.29
CA ARG A 258 4.86 13.51 -17.63
C ARG A 258 4.29 12.10 -17.57
N ASP A 259 4.90 11.22 -16.78
CA ASP A 259 4.42 9.85 -16.61
C ASP A 259 3.04 9.82 -15.94
N LEU A 260 2.85 10.63 -14.91
CA LEU A 260 1.56 10.81 -14.24
C LEU A 260 0.49 11.34 -15.21
N MET A 261 0.80 12.37 -15.99
CA MET A 261 -0.13 12.91 -16.99
C MET A 261 -0.39 11.93 -18.15
N ASN A 262 0.58 11.08 -18.50
CA ASN A 262 0.37 10.00 -19.46
C ASN A 262 -0.65 8.98 -18.94
N ARG A 263 -0.57 8.62 -17.66
CA ARG A 263 -1.55 7.71 -17.03
C ARG A 263 -2.96 8.29 -17.03
N MET A 264 -3.07 9.61 -16.86
CA MET A 264 -4.35 10.34 -16.90
C MET A 264 -5.08 10.28 -18.25
N ARG A 265 -4.40 9.88 -19.34
CA ARG A 265 -5.00 9.76 -20.68
C ARG A 265 -6.08 8.67 -20.78
N SER A 266 -6.12 7.77 -19.80
CA SER A 266 -7.17 6.75 -19.67
C SER A 266 -7.63 6.67 -18.22
N GLU A 267 -8.86 6.18 -18.03
CA GLU A 267 -9.33 5.83 -16.69
C GLU A 267 -8.46 4.70 -16.08
N PRO A 268 -8.42 4.57 -14.74
CA PRO A 268 -7.78 3.45 -14.06
C PRO A 268 -8.18 2.08 -14.63
N SER A 269 -7.23 1.14 -14.64
CA SER A 269 -7.34 -0.15 -15.35
C SER A 269 -8.47 -1.07 -14.85
N LEU A 270 -8.89 -0.89 -13.60
CA LEU A 270 -10.09 -1.51 -13.06
C LEU A 270 -11.13 -0.43 -12.71
N PRO A 271 -12.42 -0.65 -13.03
CA PRO A 271 -13.47 0.22 -12.56
C PRO A 271 -13.50 0.25 -11.03
N ARG A 272 -14.17 1.25 -10.44
CA ARG A 272 -14.50 1.19 -9.00
C ARG A 272 -15.30 -0.08 -8.73
N PHE A 273 -15.01 -0.72 -7.59
CA PHE A 273 -15.74 -1.89 -7.14
C PHE A 273 -15.83 -1.91 -5.61
N THR A 274 -16.74 -2.71 -5.07
CA THR A 274 -16.89 -2.93 -3.63
C THR A 274 -16.74 -4.41 -3.32
N ALA A 275 -15.90 -4.75 -2.34
CA ALA A 275 -15.75 -6.11 -1.87
C ALA A 275 -16.96 -6.51 -1.02
N ILE A 276 -17.33 -7.80 -1.07
CA ILE A 276 -18.45 -8.35 -0.30
C ILE A 276 -18.31 -8.01 1.18
N GLU A 277 -19.35 -7.40 1.76
CA GLU A 277 -19.36 -6.92 3.13
C GLU A 277 -19.11 -8.01 4.18
N CYS A 278 -19.56 -9.25 3.94
CA CYS A 278 -19.29 -10.36 4.84
C CYS A 278 -17.82 -10.81 4.87
N LEU A 279 -17.01 -10.40 3.88
CA LEU A 279 -15.56 -10.64 3.82
C LEU A 279 -14.75 -9.50 4.50
N LYS A 280 -15.43 -8.54 5.13
CA LYS A 280 -14.81 -7.41 5.85
C LYS A 280 -14.88 -7.53 7.37
N LYS A 281 -15.75 -8.40 7.90
CA LYS A 281 -16.24 -8.32 9.30
C LYS A 281 -15.65 -9.34 10.27
N ARG A 282 -15.11 -10.47 9.79
CA ARG A 282 -14.74 -11.59 10.69
C ARG A 282 -13.42 -11.37 11.42
N TYR A 283 -12.47 -10.71 10.77
CA TYR A 283 -11.11 -10.46 11.25
C TYR A 283 -10.76 -8.98 11.07
#